data_AF-A0A554S1T9-F1
#
_entry.id   AF-A0A554S1T9-F1
#
_cell.length_a   1.000
_cell.length_b   1.000
_cell.length_c   1.000
_cell.angle_alpha   90.00
_cell.angle_beta   90.00
_cell.angle_gamma   90.00
#
_symmetry.space_group_name_H-M   'P 1'
#
loop_
_entity.id
_entity.type
_entity.pdbx_description
1 polymer ?
#
loop_
_entity_poly.entity_id
_entity_poly.type
_entity_poly.pdbx_seq_one_letter_code
_entity_poly.pdbx_strand_id
1 'polypeptide(L)'
;MHTDAPGYATTRHGRAPGPAFGNPFVRCRCGLAGLERIHRRSWMKFLPGLRFYRCSSCGKPQLAPKRAVRDAVIAHRSEQQNQR
;
A
#
# COMPACT_ATOMS: atom_id res chain seq x y z
N MET A 1 43.77 -8.63 35.01
CA MET A 1 43.57 -8.93 33.59
C MET A 1 42.15 -8.49 33.23
N HIS A 2 41.98 -7.25 32.75
CA HIS A 2 40.69 -6.76 32.27
C HIS A 2 40.52 -7.27 30.84
N THR A 3 39.49 -8.06 30.59
CA THR A 3 39.10 -8.47 29.23
C THR A 3 37.71 -7.93 28.97
N ASP A 4 37.67 -6.66 28.56
CA ASP A 4 36.56 -6.12 27.78
C ASP A 4 36.61 -6.79 26.40
N ALA A 5 35.66 -7.69 26.14
CA ALA A 5 35.39 -8.18 24.80
C ALA A 5 34.26 -7.33 24.20
N PRO A 6 34.52 -6.52 23.14
CA PRO A 6 33.47 -5.83 22.44
C PRO A 6 32.92 -6.70 21.31
N GLY A 7 31.63 -6.53 21.04
CA GLY A 7 31.10 -6.74 19.70
C GLY A 7 30.58 -8.15 19.40
N TYR A 8 29.28 -8.29 19.56
CA TYR A 8 28.48 -8.49 18.35
C TYR A 8 27.16 -7.76 18.51
N ALA A 9 27.05 -6.59 17.89
CA ALA A 9 25.75 -6.03 17.60
C ALA A 9 25.05 -7.01 16.66
N THR A 10 24.11 -7.81 17.16
CA THR A 10 23.13 -8.46 16.30
C THR A 10 22.28 -7.37 15.68
N THR A 11 22.71 -6.89 14.52
CA THR A 11 21.87 -6.12 13.61
C THR A 11 20.69 -7.03 13.31
N ARG A 12 19.57 -6.82 14.01
CA ARG A 12 18.28 -7.36 13.60
C ARG A 12 18.04 -6.72 12.25
N HIS A 13 18.38 -7.44 11.18
CA HIS A 13 17.94 -7.10 9.85
C HIS A 13 16.43 -6.98 9.96
N GLY A 14 15.96 -5.72 9.94
CA GLY A 14 14.57 -5.40 9.70
C GLY A 14 14.26 -6.08 8.38
N ARG A 15 13.66 -7.27 8.49
CA ARG A 15 13.17 -8.03 7.36
C ARG A 15 12.11 -7.14 6.77
N ALA A 16 12.52 -6.33 5.79
CA ALA A 16 11.61 -5.61 4.93
C ALA A 16 10.56 -6.65 4.54
N PRO A 17 9.25 -6.37 4.74
CA PRO A 17 8.25 -7.32 4.34
C PRO A 17 8.49 -7.54 2.85
N GLY A 18 9.02 -8.72 2.50
CA GLY A 18 9.11 -9.18 1.13
C GLY A 18 7.74 -8.98 0.50
N PRO A 19 7.64 -8.78 -0.82
CA PRO A 19 6.41 -8.41 -1.48
C PRO A 19 5.34 -9.42 -1.09
N ALA A 20 4.53 -9.06 -0.11
CA ALA A 20 3.45 -9.90 0.33
C ALA A 20 2.57 -9.95 -0.90
N PHE A 21 2.44 -11.14 -1.47
CA PHE A 21 1.29 -11.51 -2.29
C PHE A 21 0.07 -11.49 -1.36
N GLY A 22 -0.18 -10.31 -0.79
CA GLY A 22 -1.33 -10.02 0.04
C GLY A 22 -2.52 -10.15 -0.87
N ASN A 23 -3.57 -10.73 -0.31
CA ASN A 23 -4.84 -10.86 -0.96
C ASN A 23 -5.22 -9.47 -1.58
N PRO A 24 -5.36 -9.36 -2.92
CA PRO A 24 -5.63 -8.09 -3.58
C PRO A 24 -7.02 -7.54 -3.26
N PHE A 25 -7.88 -8.36 -2.64
CA PHE A 25 -9.20 -7.94 -2.14
C PHE A 25 -9.13 -7.33 -0.73
N VAL A 26 -8.00 -7.49 -0.01
CA VAL A 26 -7.81 -6.85 1.30
C VAL A 26 -7.43 -5.39 1.11
N ARG A 27 -8.22 -4.51 1.73
CA ARG A 27 -7.99 -3.08 1.66
C ARG A 27 -6.68 -2.72 2.37
N CYS A 28 -5.87 -1.91 1.69
CA CYS A 28 -4.64 -1.40 2.26
C CYS A 28 -4.93 -0.51 3.49
N ARG A 29 -4.15 -0.64 4.57
CA ARG A 29 -4.24 0.26 5.75
C ARG A 29 -3.92 1.72 5.41
N CYS A 30 -3.15 1.94 4.34
CA CYS A 30 -2.86 3.25 3.77
C CYS A 30 -4.12 3.95 3.18
N GLY A 31 -5.27 3.28 3.09
CA GLY A 31 -6.51 3.84 2.56
C GLY A 31 -6.63 3.79 1.03
N LEU A 32 -7.73 4.33 0.52
CA LEU A 32 -8.05 4.37 -0.92
C LEU A 32 -7.61 5.69 -1.60
N ALA A 33 -7.30 6.74 -0.83
CA ALA A 33 -6.94 8.05 -1.36
C ALA A 33 -5.54 8.09 -2.01
N GLY A 34 -4.60 7.28 -1.53
CA GLY A 34 -3.23 7.16 -2.05
C GLY A 34 -3.05 6.05 -3.09
N LEU A 35 -4.09 5.77 -3.88
CA LEU A 35 -4.06 4.69 -4.87
C LEU A 35 -3.69 5.18 -6.26
N GLU A 36 -2.59 4.65 -6.77
CA GLU A 36 -2.15 4.86 -8.15
C GLU A 36 -2.78 3.81 -9.08
N ARG A 37 -3.14 4.21 -10.29
CA ARG A 37 -3.77 3.33 -11.26
C ARG A 37 -2.73 2.45 -11.94
N ILE A 38 -2.92 1.13 -11.88
CA ILE A 38 -2.06 0.18 -12.60
C ILE A 38 -2.53 0.06 -14.06
N HIS A 39 -1.59 -0.18 -14.98
CA HIS A 39 -1.88 -0.50 -16.37
C HIS A 39 -2.83 -1.70 -16.48
N ARG A 40 -3.83 -1.62 -17.37
CA ARG A 40 -4.80 -2.71 -17.52
C ARG A 40 -4.16 -3.89 -18.25
N ARG A 41 -4.07 -5.03 -17.58
CA ARG A 41 -3.69 -6.29 -18.22
C ARG A 41 -4.90 -6.90 -18.93
N SER A 42 -4.66 -7.75 -19.93
CA SER A 42 -5.72 -8.39 -20.74
C SER A 42 -6.78 -9.11 -19.89
N TRP A 43 -6.35 -9.82 -18.84
CA TRP A 43 -7.25 -10.51 -17.92
C TRP A 43 -8.16 -9.58 -17.10
N MET A 44 -7.79 -8.30 -16.94
CA MET A 44 -8.64 -7.33 -16.23
C MET A 44 -9.88 -6.94 -17.04
N LYS A 45 -9.97 -7.33 -18.32
CA LYS A 45 -11.19 -7.16 -19.13
C LYS A 45 -12.35 -7.99 -18.58
N PHE A 46 -12.08 -9.11 -17.93
CA PHE A 46 -13.08 -9.96 -17.26
C PHE A 46 -13.65 -9.33 -15.98
N LEU A 47 -13.09 -8.22 -15.51
CA LEU A 47 -13.50 -7.49 -14.32
C LEU A 47 -14.00 -6.08 -14.70
N PRO A 48 -15.19 -5.93 -15.31
CA PRO A 48 -15.66 -4.64 -15.83
C PRO A 48 -15.90 -3.59 -14.73
N GLY A 49 -16.33 -4.02 -13.54
CA GLY A 49 -16.62 -3.13 -12.41
C GLY A 49 -15.44 -2.85 -11.47
N LEU A 50 -14.36 -3.63 -11.59
CA LEU A 50 -13.24 -3.62 -10.66
C LEU A 50 -11.95 -3.20 -11.36
N ARG A 51 -11.10 -2.45 -10.68
CA ARG A 51 -9.84 -2.00 -11.25
C ARG A 51 -8.69 -2.18 -10.27
N PHE A 52 -7.53 -2.53 -10.82
CA PHE A 52 -6.31 -2.69 -10.05
C PHE A 52 -5.65 -1.35 -9.81
N TYR A 53 -5.28 -1.14 -8.55
CA TYR A 53 -4.57 0.03 -8.08
C TYR A 53 -3.37 -0.41 -7.26
N ARG A 54 -2.32 0.40 -7.24
CA ARG A 54 -1.14 0.23 -6.40
C ARG A 54 -1.16 1.31 -5.34
N CYS A 55 -1.03 0.96 -4.08
CA CYS A 55 -0.83 1.97 -3.06
C CYS A 55 0.55 2.62 -3.24
N SER A 56 0.63 3.95 -3.28
CA SER A 56 1.91 4.68 -3.39
C SER A 56 2.79 4.51 -2.15
N SER A 57 2.18 4.54 -0.95
CA SER A 57 2.90 4.42 0.33
C SER A 57 3.30 2.98 0.63
N CYS A 58 2.38 2.04 0.44
CA CYS A 58 2.56 0.65 0.83
C CYS A 58 3.06 -0.25 -0.33
N GLY A 59 3.02 0.21 -1.58
CA GLY A 59 3.45 -0.54 -2.77
C GLY A 59 2.57 -1.72 -3.19
N LYS A 60 1.57 -2.09 -2.37
CA LYS A 60 0.73 -3.28 -2.57
C LYS A 60 -0.35 -3.06 -3.65
N PRO A 61 -0.56 -4.03 -4.54
CA PRO A 61 -1.69 -4.00 -5.46
C PRO A 61 -2.98 -4.36 -4.72
N GLN A 62 -4.03 -3.57 -4.92
CA GLN A 62 -5.38 -3.87 -4.44
C GLN A 62 -6.43 -3.62 -5.52
N LEU A 63 -7.51 -4.38 -5.46
CA LEU A 63 -8.64 -4.29 -6.36
C LEU A 63 -9.72 -3.42 -5.72
N ALA A 64 -10.13 -2.36 -6.42
CA ALA A 64 -11.16 -1.45 -5.94
C ALA A 64 -12.05 -0.96 -7.08
N PRO A 65 -13.32 -0.62 -6.81
CA PRO A 65 -14.17 0.09 -7.75
C PRO A 65 -13.67 1.52 -8.00
N LYS A 66 -13.74 2.01 -9.25
CA LYS A 66 -13.34 3.37 -9.61
C LYS A 66 -14.12 4.46 -8.84
N ARG A 67 -15.38 4.20 -8.50
CA ARG A 67 -16.23 5.12 -7.71
C ARG A 67 -15.66 5.27 -6.29
N ALA A 68 -15.52 4.15 -5.57
CA ALA A 68 -14.96 4.14 -4.21
C ALA A 68 -13.59 4.83 -4.11
N VAL A 69 -12.69 4.65 -5.10
CA VAL A 69 -11.40 5.35 -5.12
C VAL A 69 -11.58 6.86 -5.30
N ARG A 70 -12.45 7.30 -6.21
CA ARG A 70 -12.73 8.73 -6.39
C ARG A 70 -13.34 9.36 -5.15
N ASP A 71 -14.32 8.70 -4.55
CA ASP A 71 -15.01 9.18 -3.36
C ASP A 71 -14.02 9.32 -2.19
N ALA A 72 -13.14 8.34 -2.01
CA ALA A 72 -12.08 8.40 -1.01
C ALA A 72 -11.04 9.50 -1.27
N VAL A 73 -10.67 9.76 -2.54
CA VAL A 73 -9.77 10.88 -2.89
C VAL A 73 -10.42 12.22 -2.59
N ILE A 74 -11.73 12.36 -2.85
CA ILE A 74 -12.49 13.57 -2.55
C ILE A 74 -12.57 13.78 -1.03
N ALA A 75 -12.98 12.75 -0.28
CA ALA A 75 -13.08 12.80 1.19
C ALA A 75 -11.74 13.19 1.84
N HIS A 76 -10.64 12.58 1.37
CA HIS A 76 -9.30 12.88 1.88
C HIS A 76 -8.85 14.32 1.56
N ARG A 77 -9.27 14.89 0.43
CA ARG A 77 -8.99 16.31 0.11
C ARG A 77 -9.78 17.24 1.01
N SER A 78 -11.07 16.96 1.24
CA SER A 78 -11.88 17.75 2.17
C SER A 78 -11.37 17.68 3.60
N GLU A 79 -10.93 16.52 4.06
CA GLU A 79 -10.34 16.34 5.39
C GLU A 79 -9.04 17.13 5.56
N GLN A 80 -8.14 17.10 4.57
CA GLN A 80 -6.90 17.89 4.61
C GLN A 80 -7.14 19.39 4.56
N GLN A 81 -8.17 19.84 3.85
CA GLN A 81 -8.51 21.25 3.75
C GLN A 81 -9.16 21.78 5.05
N ASN A 82 -9.87 20.91 5.77
CA ASN A 82 -10.50 21.25 7.06
C ASN A 82 -9.53 21.20 8.26
N GLN A 83 -8.29 20.75 8.06
CA GLN A 83 -7.23 20.70 9.08
C GLN A 83 -6.21 21.85 8.98
N ARG A 84 -6.47 22.85 8.13
CA ARG A 84 -5.70 24.10 8.03
C ARG A 84 -6.48 25.27 8.59
#